data_AF-A0A0A9HBM5-F1
#
_entry.id   AF-A0A0A9HBM5-F1
#
_cell.length_a   1.000
_cell.length_b   1.000
_cell.length_c   1.000
_cell.angle_alpha   90.00
_cell.angle_beta   90.00
_cell.angle_gamma   90.00
#
_symmetry.space_group_name_H-M   'P 1'
#
loop_
_entity.id
_entity.type
_entity.pdbx_description
1 polymer ?
#
loop_
_entity_poly.entity_id
_entity_poly.type
_entity_poly.pdbx_seq_one_letter_code
_entity_poly.pdbx_strand_id
1 'polypeptide(L)'
;MMAMFFSMTAPVGIAFGIAISSSYNVHSSTAFIIEGVFNSASAGILIYMSLVDLLATDFNKLKLQTNTKLQLLTYLALFLGAGLMSMLAIWA
;
A
#
# COMPACT_ATOMS: atom_id res chain seq x y z
N MET A 1 3.37 14.11 -20.03
CA MET A 1 2.67 12.98 -20.68
C MET A 1 2.38 11.84 -19.70
N MET A 2 3.39 11.24 -19.05
CA MET A 2 3.21 10.12 -18.10
C MET A 2 2.25 10.42 -16.92
N ALA A 3 2.30 11.64 -16.37
CA ALA A 3 1.48 12.04 -15.23
C ALA A 3 -0.04 12.04 -15.50
N MET A 4 -0.46 12.35 -16.73
CA MET A 4 -1.88 12.31 -17.10
C MET A 4 -2.39 10.87 -17.16
N PHE A 5 -1.61 9.94 -17.74
CA PHE A 5 -1.96 8.53 -17.77
C PHE A 5 -1.96 7.90 -16.37
N PHE A 6 -1.00 8.25 -15.52
CA PHE A 6 -0.97 7.79 -14.13
C PHE A 6 -2.16 8.29 -13.32
N SER A 7 -2.47 9.59 -13.44
CA SER A 7 -3.62 10.20 -12.75
C SER A 7 -4.98 9.74 -13.29
N MET A 8 -5.04 9.21 -14.52
CA MET A 8 -6.28 8.72 -15.13
C MET A 8 -6.49 7.21 -14.89
N THR A 9 -5.41 6.45 -14.73
CA THR A 9 -5.48 5.01 -14.41
C THR A 9 -6.10 4.76 -13.04
N ALA A 10 -5.85 5.64 -12.05
CA ALA A 10 -6.46 5.56 -10.72
C ALA A 10 -8.00 5.69 -10.74
N PRO A 11 -8.61 6.77 -11.29
CA PRO A 11 -10.07 6.89 -11.36
C PRO A 11 -10.71 5.84 -12.29
N VAL A 12 -10.04 5.43 -13.36
CA VAL A 12 -10.53 4.34 -14.23
C VAL A 12 -10.56 3.01 -13.46
N GLY A 13 -9.50 2.69 -12.70
CA GLY A 13 -9.45 1.49 -11.86
C GLY A 13 -10.53 1.49 -10.78
N ILE A 14 -10.77 2.63 -10.12
CA ILE A 14 -11.85 2.79 -9.13
C ILE A 14 -13.22 2.61 -9.79
N ALA A 15 -13.45 3.21 -10.96
CA ALA A 15 -14.71 3.07 -11.69
C ALA A 15 -14.99 1.62 -12.10
N PHE A 16 -13.97 0.88 -12.58
CA PHE A 16 -14.10 -0.55 -12.85
C PHE A 16 -14.37 -1.35 -11.57
N GLY A 17 -13.71 -1.03 -10.46
CA GLY A 17 -13.96 -1.66 -9.16
C GLY A 17 -15.41 -1.49 -8.69
N ILE A 18 -15.96 -0.27 -8.82
CA ILE A 18 -17.36 0.03 -8.49
C ILE A 18 -18.34 -0.67 -9.45
N ALA A 19 -18.02 -0.74 -10.74
CA ALA A 19 -18.88 -1.42 -11.72
C ALA A 19 -18.99 -2.93 -11.44
N ILE A 20 -17.88 -3.56 -11.04
CA ILE A 20 -17.83 -4.98 -10.68
C ILE A 20 -18.55 -5.21 -9.34
N SER A 21 -18.34 -4.34 -8.34
CA SER A 21 -19.02 -4.46 -7.05
C SER A 21 -20.53 -4.20 -7.13
N SER A 22 -20.98 -3.33 -8.04
CA SER A 22 -22.41 -3.06 -8.26
C SER A 22 -23.16 -4.21 -8.94
N SER A 23 -22.49 -5.08 -9.71
CA SER A 23 -23.10 -6.31 -10.26
C SER A 23 -23.11 -7.46 -9.26
N TYR A 24 -22.40 -7.34 -8.14
CA TYR A 24 -22.32 -8.34 -7.09
C TYR A 24 -23.36 -8.04 -6.00
N ASN A 25 -24.23 -9.01 -5.73
CA ASN A 25 -25.19 -8.87 -4.63
C ASN A 25 -24.43 -8.84 -3.29
N VAL A 26 -24.52 -7.72 -2.57
CA VAL A 26 -23.77 -7.35 -1.34
C VAL A 26 -23.96 -8.37 -0.20
N HIS A 27 -24.96 -9.25 -0.27
CA HIS A 27 -25.24 -10.28 0.73
C HIS A 27 -24.72 -11.69 0.40
N SER A 28 -24.00 -11.88 -0.70
CA SER A 28 -23.48 -13.19 -1.09
C SER A 28 -22.07 -13.45 -0.56
N SER A 29 -21.84 -14.60 0.08
CA SER A 29 -20.53 -15.03 0.60
C SER A 29 -19.41 -14.99 -0.45
N THR A 30 -19.75 -15.07 -1.73
CA THR A 30 -18.79 -14.99 -2.83
C THR A 30 -18.17 -13.59 -2.97
N ALA A 31 -18.87 -12.50 -2.59
CA ALA A 31 -18.33 -11.14 -2.64
C ALA A 31 -17.15 -10.95 -1.68
N PHE A 32 -17.31 -11.39 -0.42
CA PHE A 32 -16.27 -11.35 0.60
C PHE A 32 -15.03 -12.18 0.23
N ILE A 33 -15.23 -13.32 -0.44
CA ILE A 33 -14.11 -14.16 -0.89
C ILE A 33 -13.29 -13.43 -1.97
N ILE A 34 -13.96 -12.79 -2.93
CA ILE A 34 -13.28 -12.07 -4.02
C ILE A 34 -12.57 -10.83 -3.49
N GLU A 35 -13.22 -10.06 -2.62
CA GLU A 35 -12.61 -8.91 -1.95
C GLU A 35 -11.40 -9.35 -1.12
N GLY A 36 -11.50 -10.44 -0.36
CA GLY A 36 -10.41 -11.02 0.41
C GLY A 36 -9.22 -11.41 -0.46
N VAL A 37 -9.45 -12.10 -1.59
CA VAL A 37 -8.38 -12.50 -2.54
C VAL A 37 -7.72 -11.27 -3.15
N PHE A 38 -8.50 -10.28 -3.59
CA PHE A 38 -7.97 -9.07 -4.20
C PHE A 38 -7.19 -8.20 -3.19
N ASN A 39 -7.68 -8.13 -1.95
CA ASN A 39 -7.02 -7.45 -0.85
C ASN A 39 -5.70 -8.14 -0.46
N SER A 40 -5.68 -9.47 -0.36
CA SER A 40 -4.44 -10.23 -0.10
C SER A 40 -3.41 -10.05 -1.22
N ALA A 41 -3.82 -10.08 -2.48
CA ALA A 41 -2.93 -9.83 -3.60
C ALA A 41 -2.34 -8.41 -3.55
N SER A 42 -3.18 -7.41 -3.28
CA SER A 42 -2.78 -6.01 -3.16
C SER A 42 -1.82 -5.79 -1.98
N ALA A 43 -2.11 -6.41 -0.82
CA ALA A 43 -1.24 -6.37 0.34
C ALA A 43 0.15 -6.97 0.05
N GLY A 44 0.21 -8.09 -0.68
CA GLY A 44 1.48 -8.70 -1.10
C GLY A 44 2.35 -7.76 -1.94
N ILE A 45 1.75 -7.05 -2.89
CA ILE A 45 2.45 -6.06 -3.73
C ILE A 45 2.93 -4.87 -2.91
N LEU A 46 2.10 -4.35 -1.99
CA LEU A 46 2.47 -3.25 -1.09
C LEU A 46 3.63 -3.62 -0.16
N ILE A 47 3.64 -4.85 0.37
CA ILE A 47 4.74 -5.38 1.19
C ILE A 47 6.02 -5.48 0.36
N TYR A 48 5.95 -6.00 -0.86
CA TYR A 48 7.09 -6.06 -1.77
C TYR A 48 7.66 -4.66 -2.07
N MET A 49 6.79 -3.69 -2.40
CA MET A 49 7.21 -2.32 -2.67
C MET A 49 7.86 -1.67 -1.45
N SER A 50 7.30 -1.90 -0.25
CA SER A 50 7.80 -1.30 0.99
C SER A 50 9.14 -1.90 1.43
N LEU A 51 9.32 -3.22 1.33
CA LEU A 51 10.55 -3.90 1.73
C LEU A 51 11.66 -3.83 0.68
N VAL A 52 11.32 -4.04 -0.58
CA VAL A 52 12.31 -4.20 -1.66
C VAL A 52 12.57 -2.86 -2.35
N ASP A 53 11.53 -2.12 -2.72
CA ASP A 53 11.71 -0.88 -3.49
C ASP A 53 12.13 0.29 -2.59
N LEU A 54 11.50 0.44 -1.42
CA LEU A 54 11.82 1.51 -0.46
C LEU A 54 12.95 1.12 0.49
N LEU A 55 12.80 0.03 1.27
CA LEU A 55 13.79 -0.31 2.30
C LEU A 55 15.16 -0.64 1.72
N ALA A 56 15.24 -1.47 0.68
CA ALA A 56 16.54 -1.82 0.10
C ALA A 56 17.24 -0.61 -0.54
N THR A 57 16.49 0.32 -1.12
CA THR A 57 17.04 1.56 -1.69
C THR A 57 17.51 2.52 -0.60
N ASP A 58 16.77 2.66 0.51
CA ASP A 58 17.18 3.46 1.66
C ASP A 58 18.44 2.86 2.34
N PHE A 59 18.51 1.54 2.56
CA PHE A 59 19.69 0.92 3.16
C PHE A 59 20.94 0.96 2.27
N ASN A 60 20.80 1.01 0.95
CA ASN A 60 21.92 1.03 0.01
C ASN A 60 22.47 2.45 -0.26
N LYS A 61 21.84 3.52 0.27
CA LYS A 61 22.46 4.85 0.22
C LYS A 61 23.62 4.90 1.20
N LEU A 62 24.85 4.99 0.68
CA LEU A 62 26.12 5.21 1.41
C LEU A 62 26.04 6.29 2.53
N LYS A 63 25.08 7.21 2.43
CA LYS A 63 24.84 8.32 3.36
C LYS A 63 24.15 7.90 4.67
N LEU A 64 23.43 6.77 4.68
CA LEU A 64 22.79 6.20 5.87
C LEU A 64 23.75 5.33 6.70
N GLN A 65 24.74 4.68 6.06
CA GLN A 65 25.79 3.91 6.77
C GLN A 65 26.74 4.78 7.61
N THR A 66 26.90 6.06 7.28
CA THR A 66 27.85 6.95 7.97
C THR A 66 27.28 7.61 9.23
N ASN A 67 25.95 7.64 9.41
CA ASN A 67 25.28 8.29 10.54
C ASN A 67 24.18 7.40 11.13
N THR A 68 24.53 6.66 12.18
CA THR A 68 23.60 5.85 12.99
C THR A 68 22.38 6.64 13.49
N LYS A 69 22.51 7.95 13.71
CA LYS A 69 21.38 8.84 14.06
C LYS A 69 20.33 8.96 12.94
N LEU A 70 20.77 8.99 11.69
CA LEU A 70 19.85 9.11 10.53
C LEU A 70 19.13 7.79 10.29
N GLN A 71 19.83 6.67 10.44
CA GLN A 71 19.24 5.33 10.34
C GLN A 71 18.19 5.09 11.44
N LEU A 72 18.47 5.53 12.68
CA LEU A 72 17.52 5.44 13.79
C LEU A 72 16.29 6.34 13.58
N LEU A 73 16.46 7.51 12.97
CA LEU A 73 15.35 8.40 12.59
C LEU A 73 14.46 7.75 11.51
N THR A 74 15.04 7.10 10.50
CA THR A 74 14.28 6.38 9.46
C THR A 74 13.48 5.21 10.06
N TYR A 75 14.09 4.43 10.96
CA TYR A 75 13.37 3.37 11.68
C TYR A 75 12.25 3.91 12.57
N LEU A 76 12.48 5.02 13.28
CA LEU A 76 11.44 5.69 14.06
C LEU A 76 10.31 6.19 13.17
N ALA A 77 10.62 6.84 12.05
CA ALA A 77 9.62 7.33 11.11
C ALA A 77 8.79 6.18 10.50
N LEU A 78 9.43 5.04 10.21
CA LEU A 78 8.75 3.85 9.71
C LEU A 78 7.83 3.23 10.77
N PHE A 79 8.31 3.09 12.01
CA PHE A 79 7.50 2.56 13.10
C PHE A 79 6.35 3.51 13.47
N LEU A 80 6.58 4.81 13.41
CA LEU A 80 5.55 5.84 13.64
C LEU A 80 4.51 5.82 12.51
N GLY A 81 4.94 5.66 11.25
CA GLY A 81 4.05 5.50 10.10
C GLY A 81 3.20 4.22 10.16
N ALA A 82 3.81 3.09 10.52
CA ALA A 82 3.09 1.83 10.73
C ALA A 82 2.14 1.91 11.93
N GLY A 83 2.56 2.55 13.02
CA GLY A 83 1.72 2.81 14.19
C GLY A 83 0.50 3.66 13.87
N LEU A 84 0.68 4.75 13.11
CA LEU A 84 -0.42 5.61 12.66
C LEU A 84 -1.40 4.85 11.74
N MET A 85 -0.90 4.04 10.80
CA MET A 85 -1.73 3.20 9.94
C MET A 85 -2.53 2.16 10.74
N SER A 86 -1.92 1.51 11.74
CA SER A 86 -2.62 0.58 12.64
C SER A 86 -3.68 1.28 13.50
N MET A 87 -3.44 2.53 13.89
CA MET A 87 -4.37 3.32 14.69
C MET A 87 -5.55 3.84 13.85
N LEU A 88 -5.36 4.04 12.55
CA LEU A 88 -6.46 4.30 11.61
C LEU A 88 -7.29 3.04 11.35
N ALA A 89 -6.64 1.88 11.24
CA ALA A 89 -7.31 0.61 10.96
C ALA A 89 -8.29 0.16 12.06
N ILE A 90 -8.17 0.65 13.30
CA ILE A 90 -9.14 0.34 14.37
C ILE A 90 -10.48 1.10 14.20
N TRP A 91 -10.50 2.13 13.34
CA TRP A 91 -11.68 2.95 13.03
C TRP A 91 -12.16 2.81 11.58
N ALA A 92 -11.49 1.97 10.77
CA ALA A 92 -11.86 1.65 9.40
C ALA A 92 -12.62 0.31 9.36
#